data_AF-A0A6G8S463-F1
#
_entry.id   AF-A0A6G8S463-F1
#
_cell.length_a   1.000
_cell.length_b   1.000
_cell.length_c   1.000
_cell.angle_alpha   90.00
_cell.angle_beta   90.00
_cell.angle_gamma   90.00
#
_symmetry.space_group_name_H-M   'P 1'
#
loop_
_entity.id
_entity.type
_entity.pdbx_description
1 polymer ?
#
loop_
_entity_poly.entity_id
_entity_poly.type
_entity_poly.pdbx_seq_one_letter_code
_entity_poly.pdbx_strand_id
1 'polypeptide(L)'
;MIRQKLEAKDYSILHDIQTWEDWAEIEECYSKLSSNFCTTDEQSYQRQENRLNVNINGTTWKPITREYSCDQDIDIEVFFNNLRDKAYEKLENVSLEDRIKEFDGFNLSCFHCAIRTENLAIRLCPICNRRLTSFIVNWEKD
;
A
#
# COMPACT_ATOMS: atom_id res chain seq x y z
N MET A 1 0.03 -16.02 16.38
CA MET A 1 -1.31 -15.89 15.78
C MET A 1 -1.36 -14.77 14.73
N ILE A 2 -0.88 -13.56 15.04
CA ILE A 2 -0.78 -12.41 14.11
C ILE A 2 -0.13 -12.79 12.77
N ARG A 3 1.05 -13.42 12.79
CA ARG A 3 1.76 -13.87 11.58
C ARG A 3 0.90 -14.69 10.62
N GLN A 4 0.18 -15.69 11.15
CA GLN A 4 -0.67 -16.57 10.34
C GLN A 4 -1.82 -15.79 9.70
N LYS A 5 -2.40 -14.81 10.42
CA LYS A 5 -3.44 -13.93 9.88
C LYS A 5 -2.90 -13.01 8.79
N LEU A 6 -1.68 -12.49 8.93
CA LEU A 6 -1.00 -11.70 7.89
C LEU A 6 -0.74 -12.53 6.63
N GLU A 7 -0.12 -13.72 6.77
CA GLU A 7 0.17 -14.63 5.66
C GLU A 7 -1.12 -15.11 4.95
N ALA A 8 -2.20 -15.32 5.72
CA ALA A 8 -3.52 -15.68 5.20
C ALA A 8 -4.33 -14.50 4.65
N LYS A 9 -3.86 -13.25 4.82
CA LYS A 9 -4.58 -12.01 4.47
C LYS A 9 -5.97 -11.95 5.12
N ASP A 10 -6.04 -12.39 6.38
CA ASP A 10 -7.28 -12.50 7.16
C ASP A 10 -7.62 -11.18 7.87
N TYR A 11 -8.65 -10.50 7.38
CA TYR A 11 -9.15 -9.25 7.96
C TYR A 11 -9.70 -9.38 9.38
N SER A 12 -9.89 -10.60 9.90
CA SER A 12 -10.28 -10.79 11.30
C SER A 12 -9.25 -10.20 12.28
N ILE A 13 -8.00 -10.00 11.84
CA ILE A 13 -6.95 -9.33 12.62
C ILE A 13 -7.35 -7.92 13.06
N LEU A 14 -8.22 -7.24 12.30
CA LEU A 14 -8.73 -5.91 12.67
C LEU A 14 -9.56 -5.93 13.96
N HIS A 15 -10.16 -7.07 14.32
CA HIS A 15 -10.87 -7.22 15.59
C HIS A 15 -9.91 -7.23 16.79
N ASP A 16 -8.66 -7.64 16.58
CA ASP A 16 -7.65 -7.72 17.63
C ASP A 16 -7.07 -6.32 17.96
N ILE A 17 -7.20 -5.34 17.06
CA ILE A 17 -6.65 -3.99 17.24
C ILE A 17 -7.58 -3.12 18.10
N GLN A 18 -7.27 -2.91 19.37
CA GLN A 18 -8.04 -2.03 20.27
C GLN A 18 -7.24 -0.79 20.66
N THR A 19 -5.91 -0.87 20.63
CA THR A 19 -5.00 0.24 20.95
C THR A 19 -3.88 0.39 19.92
N TRP A 20 -3.06 1.43 20.08
CA TRP A 20 -1.85 1.63 19.28
C TRP A 20 -0.77 0.61 19.59
N GLU A 21 -0.73 0.07 20.81
CA GLU A 21 0.16 -1.04 21.17
C GLU A 21 -0.20 -2.31 20.38
N ASP A 22 -1.48 -2.64 20.23
CA ASP A 22 -1.92 -3.77 19.40
C ASP A 22 -1.50 -3.58 17.93
N TRP A 23 -1.61 -2.35 17.41
CA TRP A 23 -1.15 -2.02 16.07
C TRP A 23 0.38 -2.20 15.93
N ALA A 24 1.15 -1.70 16.89
CA ALA A 24 2.61 -1.81 16.89
C ALA A 24 3.09 -3.27 16.87
N GLU A 25 2.40 -4.19 17.57
CA GLU A 25 2.69 -5.62 17.51
C GLU A 25 2.49 -6.21 16.10
N ILE A 26 1.47 -5.74 15.39
CA ILE A 26 1.20 -6.14 14.00
C ILE A 26 2.28 -5.58 13.06
N GLU A 27 2.70 -4.33 13.24
CA GLU A 27 3.78 -3.72 12.46
C GLU A 27 5.10 -4.46 12.67
N GLU A 28 5.44 -4.80 13.93
CA GLU A 28 6.64 -5.59 14.24
C GLU A 28 6.57 -6.98 13.58
N CYS A 29 5.39 -7.63 13.62
CA CYS A 29 5.20 -8.92 12.99
C CYS A 29 5.30 -8.83 11.46
N TYR A 30 4.76 -7.78 10.84
CA TYR A 30 4.87 -7.54 9.42
C TYR A 30 6.32 -7.29 9.01
N SER A 31 7.07 -6.46 9.74
CA SER A 31 8.49 -6.18 9.49
C SER A 31 9.34 -7.46 9.52
N LYS A 32 9.11 -8.34 10.49
CA LYS A 32 9.76 -9.66 10.52
C LYS A 32 9.36 -10.54 9.35
N LEU A 33 8.09 -10.51 8.94
CA LEU A 33 7.60 -11.28 7.80
C LEU A 33 8.22 -10.79 6.49
N SER A 34 8.17 -9.48 6.23
CA SER A 34 8.63 -8.84 4.99
C SER A 34 10.14 -8.94 4.78
N SER A 35 10.92 -9.14 5.85
CA SER A 35 12.35 -9.43 5.75
C SER A 35 12.71 -10.64 4.87
N ASN A 36 11.75 -11.53 4.60
CA ASN A 36 11.93 -12.72 3.75
C ASN A 36 11.25 -12.60 2.37
N PHE A 37 10.68 -11.44 2.04
CA PHE A 37 10.02 -11.25 0.75
C PHE A 37 11.03 -11.25 -0.40
N CYS A 38 10.57 -11.69 -1.56
CA CYS A 38 11.35 -11.63 -2.77
C CYS A 38 11.41 -10.18 -3.25
N THR A 39 12.58 -9.57 -3.11
CA THR A 39 12.82 -8.19 -3.53
C THR A 39 12.94 -8.08 -5.05
N THR A 40 12.65 -6.90 -5.58
CA THR A 40 12.93 -6.57 -6.98
C THR A 40 14.44 -6.50 -7.19
N ASP A 41 14.97 -7.26 -8.15
CA ASP A 41 16.38 -7.19 -8.52
C ASP A 41 16.74 -5.81 -9.10
N GLU A 42 18.01 -5.41 -9.01
CA GLU A 42 18.49 -4.09 -9.42
C GLU A 42 18.14 -3.75 -10.88
N GLN A 43 18.22 -4.72 -11.79
CA GLN A 43 17.91 -4.49 -13.20
C GLN A 43 16.41 -4.24 -13.42
N SER A 44 15.56 -5.00 -12.73
CA SER A 44 14.11 -4.80 -12.73
C SER A 44 13.73 -3.48 -12.06
N TYR A 45 14.44 -3.08 -11.01
CA TYR A 45 14.29 -1.82 -10.32
C TYR A 45 14.61 -0.63 -11.26
N GLN A 46 15.79 -0.64 -11.89
CA GLN A 46 16.19 0.38 -12.87
C GLN A 46 15.22 0.48 -14.05
N ARG A 47 14.70 -0.64 -14.55
CA ARG A 47 13.68 -0.64 -15.61
C ARG A 47 12.39 0.04 -15.17
N GLN A 48 12.00 -0.09 -13.90
CA GLN A 48 10.80 0.52 -13.35
C GLN A 48 10.98 2.01 -13.11
N GLU A 49 12.12 2.44 -12.59
CA GLU A 49 12.44 3.86 -12.36
C GLU A 49 12.46 4.67 -13.66
N ASN A 50 12.92 4.06 -14.75
CA ASN A 50 13.00 4.73 -16.06
C ASN A 50 11.66 4.76 -16.81
N ARG A 51 10.55 4.31 -16.20
CA ARG A 51 9.22 4.40 -16.83
C ARG A 51 8.77 5.86 -16.87
N LEU A 52 8.09 6.22 -17.95
CA LEU A 52 7.50 7.55 -18.09
C LEU A 52 6.07 7.57 -17.51
N ASN A 53 5.64 8.77 -17.13
CA ASN A 53 4.24 9.03 -16.80
C ASN A 53 3.35 8.73 -18.02
N VAL A 54 2.17 8.18 -17.78
CA VAL A 54 1.18 7.88 -18.83
C VAL A 54 -0.14 8.57 -18.52
N ASN A 55 -0.81 9.11 -19.55
CA ASN A 55 -2.16 9.64 -19.39
C ASN A 55 -3.17 8.59 -19.86
N ILE A 56 -4.07 8.19 -18.96
CA ILE A 56 -5.12 7.21 -19.25
C ILE A 56 -6.44 7.80 -18.78
N ASN A 57 -7.41 7.90 -19.68
CA ASN A 57 -8.74 8.48 -19.41
C ASN A 57 -8.68 9.88 -18.76
N GLY A 58 -7.76 10.74 -19.24
CA GLY A 58 -7.60 12.10 -18.73
C GLY A 58 -6.89 12.20 -17.39
N THR A 59 -6.46 11.08 -16.79
CA THR A 59 -5.72 11.06 -15.52
C THR A 59 -4.25 10.73 -15.76
N THR A 60 -3.36 11.47 -15.11
CA THR A 60 -1.92 11.17 -15.09
C THR A 60 -1.64 10.03 -14.11
N TRP A 61 -0.97 9.01 -14.63
CA TRP A 61 -0.47 7.87 -13.88
C TRP A 61 1.05 7.92 -13.87
N LYS A 62 1.62 7.99 -12.67
CA LYS A 62 3.06 7.95 -12.45
C LYS A 62 3.47 6.50 -12.21
N PRO A 63 4.62 6.02 -12.70
CA PRO A 63 5.11 4.72 -12.31
C PRO A 63 5.41 4.70 -10.79
N ILE A 64 5.37 3.52 -10.21
CA ILE A 64 5.99 3.26 -8.91
C ILE A 64 7.04 2.19 -9.10
N THR A 65 8.11 2.29 -8.33
CA THR A 65 9.07 1.20 -8.21
C THR A 65 8.55 0.23 -7.17
N ARG A 66 8.46 -1.06 -7.52
CA ARG A 66 8.07 -2.09 -6.56
C ARG A 66 9.26 -2.50 -5.73
N GLU A 67 9.08 -2.51 -4.43
CA GLU A 67 10.05 -3.10 -3.52
C GLU A 67 10.12 -4.63 -3.69
N TYR A 68 8.97 -5.28 -3.90
CA TYR A 68 8.85 -6.74 -4.01
C TYR A 68 8.48 -7.20 -5.43
N SER A 69 9.01 -8.36 -5.83
CA SER A 69 8.86 -8.93 -7.17
C SER A 69 7.91 -10.12 -7.25
N CYS A 70 7.64 -10.80 -6.13
CA CYS A 70 6.68 -11.91 -6.07
C CYS A 70 5.26 -11.41 -5.83
N ASP A 71 4.30 -11.87 -6.65
CA ASP A 71 2.88 -11.49 -6.51
C ASP A 71 2.29 -11.81 -5.12
N GLN A 72 2.73 -12.91 -4.49
CA GLN A 72 2.27 -13.28 -3.15
C GLN A 72 2.72 -12.25 -2.09
N ASP A 73 3.95 -11.76 -2.18
CA ASP A 73 4.49 -10.77 -1.25
C ASP A 73 3.83 -9.40 -1.47
N ILE A 74 3.62 -9.03 -2.74
CA ILE A 74 2.84 -7.85 -3.12
C ILE A 74 1.42 -7.90 -2.55
N ASP A 75 0.75 -9.05 -2.63
CA ASP A 75 -0.59 -9.21 -2.05
C ASP A 75 -0.59 -8.99 -0.53
N ILE A 76 0.45 -9.45 0.18
CA ILE A 76 0.58 -9.27 1.63
C ILE A 76 0.85 -7.79 1.96
N GLU A 77 1.73 -7.12 1.20
CA GLU A 77 1.98 -5.68 1.33
C GLU A 77 0.70 -4.86 1.11
N VAL A 78 -0.07 -5.19 0.06
CA VAL A 78 -1.37 -4.56 -0.24
C VAL A 78 -2.34 -4.80 0.91
N PHE A 79 -2.42 -6.03 1.42
CA PHE A 79 -3.27 -6.35 2.58
C PHE A 79 -2.88 -5.53 3.81
N PHE A 80 -1.58 -5.47 4.13
CA PHE A 80 -1.07 -4.73 5.28
C PHE A 80 -1.34 -3.22 5.18
N ASN A 81 -1.17 -2.61 4.01
CA ASN A 81 -1.49 -1.20 3.80
C ASN A 81 -3.00 -0.91 3.98
N ASN A 82 -3.87 -1.78 3.47
CA ASN A 82 -5.31 -1.65 3.69
C ASN A 82 -5.69 -1.85 5.16
N LEU A 83 -5.01 -2.77 5.85
CA LEU A 83 -5.20 -3.00 7.27
C LEU A 83 -4.78 -1.77 8.08
N ARG A 84 -3.64 -1.12 7.74
CA ARG A 84 -3.20 0.13 8.34
C ARG A 84 -4.29 1.19 8.26
N ASP A 85 -4.83 1.45 7.07
CA ASP A 85 -5.86 2.48 6.92
C ASP A 85 -7.10 2.18 7.77
N LYS A 86 -7.47 0.91 7.91
CA LYS A 86 -8.56 0.47 8.80
C LYS A 86 -8.22 0.57 10.28
N ALA A 87 -6.98 0.33 10.67
CA ALA A 87 -6.52 0.51 12.04
C ALA A 87 -6.59 1.99 12.45
N TYR A 88 -6.10 2.90 11.60
CA TYR A 88 -6.20 4.34 11.82
C TYR A 88 -7.66 4.80 11.90
N GLU A 89 -8.50 4.37 10.96
CA GLU A 89 -9.94 4.68 10.97
C GLU A 89 -10.61 4.25 12.29
N LYS A 90 -10.24 3.06 12.80
CA LYS A 90 -10.77 2.50 14.04
C LYS A 90 -10.25 3.23 15.28
N LEU A 91 -8.95 3.51 15.36
CA LEU A 91 -8.28 4.04 16.56
C LEU A 91 -8.44 5.55 16.70
N GLU A 92 -8.43 6.29 15.59
CA GLU A 92 -8.56 7.75 15.58
C GLU A 92 -10.00 8.21 15.35
N ASN A 93 -10.88 7.32 14.89
CA ASN A 93 -12.25 7.65 14.46
C ASN A 93 -12.27 8.72 13.35
N VAL A 94 -11.30 8.65 12.42
CA VAL A 94 -11.15 9.54 11.27
C VAL A 94 -11.17 8.72 9.98
N SER A 95 -11.99 9.12 9.00
CA SER A 95 -12.06 8.42 7.73
C SER A 95 -10.79 8.60 6.91
N LEU A 96 -10.48 7.64 6.02
CA LEU A 96 -9.39 7.80 5.05
C LEU A 96 -9.56 9.07 4.20
N GLU A 97 -10.79 9.42 3.84
CA GLU A 97 -11.10 10.60 3.04
C GLU A 97 -10.78 11.90 3.78
N ASP A 98 -10.91 11.93 5.10
CA ASP A 98 -10.56 13.09 5.91
C ASP A 98 -9.05 13.15 6.15
N ARG A 99 -8.39 12.03 6.43
CA ARG A 99 -6.91 11.96 6.52
C ARG A 99 -6.24 12.42 5.23
N ILE A 100 -6.82 12.06 4.08
CA ILE A 100 -6.38 12.51 2.76
C ILE A 100 -6.41 14.04 2.61
N LYS A 101 -7.39 14.73 3.20
CA LYS A 101 -7.50 16.20 3.10
C LYS A 101 -6.50 16.91 4.00
N GLU A 102 -6.10 16.28 5.10
CA GLU A 102 -5.18 16.85 6.09
C GLU A 102 -3.71 16.66 5.72
N PHE A 103 -3.40 15.63 4.91
CA PHE A 103 -2.04 15.31 4.50
C PHE A 103 -1.85 15.46 2.98
N ASP A 104 -1.09 16.48 2.58
CA ASP A 104 -0.52 16.55 1.24
C ASP A 104 0.46 15.39 1.04
N GLY A 105 0.16 14.46 0.12
CA GLY A 105 1.06 13.34 -0.20
C GLY A 105 0.38 11.98 -0.42
N PHE A 106 -0.94 11.88 -0.22
CA PHE A 106 -1.65 10.65 -0.52
C PHE A 106 -1.67 10.34 -2.02
N ASN A 107 -1.34 9.10 -2.35
CA ASN A 107 -1.47 8.55 -3.69
C ASN A 107 -2.31 7.27 -3.64
N LEU A 108 -2.97 6.98 -4.76
CA LEU A 108 -3.61 5.69 -4.99
C LEU A 108 -2.74 4.85 -5.91
N SER A 109 -2.31 3.69 -5.42
CA SER A 109 -1.36 2.81 -6.10
C SER A 109 -2.01 1.51 -6.53
N CYS A 110 -1.65 1.04 -7.73
CA CYS A 110 -1.81 -0.33 -8.14
C CYS A 110 -0.44 -1.02 -8.09
N PHE A 111 -0.18 -1.77 -7.03
CA PHE A 111 1.09 -2.48 -6.86
C PHE A 111 1.31 -3.52 -7.97
N HIS A 112 0.28 -4.25 -8.41
CA HIS A 112 0.39 -5.20 -9.52
C HIS A 112 0.66 -4.60 -10.90
N CYS A 113 0.33 -3.32 -11.13
CA CYS A 113 0.65 -2.63 -12.40
C CYS A 113 1.82 -1.65 -12.24
N ALA A 114 2.35 -1.52 -11.02
CA ALA A 114 3.39 -0.54 -10.69
C ALA A 114 3.04 0.87 -11.22
N ILE A 115 1.83 1.34 -10.95
CA ILE A 115 1.39 2.71 -11.28
C ILE A 115 0.67 3.33 -10.09
N ARG A 116 0.74 4.65 -9.97
CA ARG A 116 0.00 5.45 -8.99
C ARG A 116 -0.64 6.67 -9.64
N THR A 117 -1.64 7.23 -8.96
CA THR A 117 -2.25 8.50 -9.31
C THR A 117 -2.52 9.34 -8.08
N GLU A 118 -2.44 10.66 -8.25
CA GLU A 118 -2.86 11.66 -7.27
C GLU A 118 -4.37 11.94 -7.39
N ASN A 119 -5.05 11.38 -8.41
CA ASN A 119 -6.50 11.51 -8.54
C ASN A 119 -7.22 10.55 -7.57
N LEU A 120 -7.54 11.08 -6.40
CA LEU A 120 -8.18 10.33 -5.32
C LEU A 120 -9.65 10.01 -5.56
N ALA A 121 -10.24 10.39 -6.70
CA ALA A 121 -11.59 9.96 -7.08
C ALA A 121 -11.60 8.56 -7.72
N ILE A 122 -10.45 8.07 -8.20
CA ILE A 122 -10.35 6.76 -8.84
C ILE A 122 -10.36 5.65 -7.78
N ARG A 123 -10.98 4.50 -8.08
CA ARG A 123 -11.03 3.35 -7.16
C ARG A 123 -10.42 2.08 -7.73
N LEU A 124 -10.37 1.96 -9.07
CA LEU A 124 -9.89 0.78 -9.77
C LEU A 124 -8.73 1.15 -10.70
N CYS A 125 -7.76 0.26 -10.82
CA CYS A 125 -6.67 0.37 -11.78
C CYS A 125 -7.22 0.28 -13.21
N PRO A 126 -6.88 1.21 -14.12
CA PRO A 126 -7.39 1.19 -15.49
C PRO A 126 -6.79 0.07 -16.35
N ILE A 127 -5.73 -0.61 -15.87
CA ILE A 127 -5.05 -1.69 -16.59
C ILE A 127 -5.58 -3.06 -16.17
N CYS A 128 -5.63 -3.33 -14.85
CA CYS A 128 -5.97 -4.65 -14.33
C CYS A 128 -7.29 -4.71 -13.55
N ASN A 129 -8.01 -3.59 -13.45
CA ASN A 129 -9.29 -3.45 -12.75
C ASN A 129 -9.27 -3.83 -11.25
N ARG A 130 -8.09 -3.97 -10.64
CA ARG A 130 -7.94 -4.19 -9.19
C ARG A 130 -8.15 -2.90 -8.42
N ARG A 131 -8.63 -3.02 -7.18
CA ARG A 131 -8.79 -1.88 -6.27
C ARG A 131 -7.43 -1.23 -6.00
N LEU A 132 -7.40 0.10 -6.05
CA LEU A 132 -6.22 0.87 -5.70
C LEU A 132 -6.08 0.91 -4.17
N THR A 133 -4.84 0.87 -3.71
CA THR A 133 -4.49 0.95 -2.29
C THR A 133 -3.93 2.34 -2.02
N SER A 134 -4.40 2.97 -0.96
CA SER A 134 -3.87 4.24 -0.47
C SER A 134 -2.47 4.02 0.08
N PHE A 135 -1.57 4.93 -0.29
CA PHE A 135 -0.22 4.95 0.22
C PHE A 135 0.18 6.41 0.47
N ILE A 136 0.66 6.69 1.67
CA ILE A 136 1.31 7.97 1.96
C ILE A 136 2.69 7.87 1.33
N VAL A 137 2.92 8.64 0.25
CA VAL A 137 4.28 8.82 -0.23
C VAL A 137 4.90 9.81 0.74
N ASN A 138 5.65 9.31 1.71
CA ASN A 138 6.57 10.17 2.46
C ASN A 138 7.51 10.76 1.41
N TRP A 139 7.28 12.02 1.06
CA TRP A 139 8.34 12.84 0.52
C TRP A 139 9.37 12.92 1.64
N GLU A 140 10.39 12.06 1.58
CA GLU A 140 11.64 12.43 2.21
C GLU A 140 12.00 13.81 1.69
N LYS A 141 12.15 14.70 2.65
CA LYS A 141 12.55 16.10 2.53
C LYS A 141 13.61 16.27 1.43
N ASP A 142 13.32 17.12 0.47
CA ASP A 142 14.33 18.02 -0.10
C ASP A 142 14.21 19.38 0.59
#